data_AF-A0A2R4TDC1-F1
#
_entry.id   AF-A0A2R4TDC1-F1
#
_cell.length_a   1.000
_cell.length_b   1.000
_cell.length_c   1.000
_cell.angle_alpha   90.00
_cell.angle_beta   90.00
_cell.angle_gamma   90.00
#
_symmetry.space_group_name_H-M   'P 1'
#
loop_
_entity.id
_entity.type
_entity.pdbx_description
1 polymer ?
#
loop_
_entity_poly.entity_id
_entity_poly.type
_entity_poly.pdbx_seq_one_letter_code
_entity_poly.pdbx_strand_id
1 'polypeptide(L)'
;MAETWDEQQLIADGFAHVCVELDWYDGPRVGLVDIDGVAHYFQCYDVDITRAPDEYCVWPVSEALFALERQQWQIFARWNQRYEAGSAGIQSHPGHGGIDAGE
;
A
#
# COMPACT_ATOMS: atom_id res chain seq x y z
N MET A 1 -15.04 -20.32 7.35
CA MET A 1 -15.42 -19.14 8.14
C MET A 1 -14.21 -18.23 8.11
N ALA A 2 -14.32 -17.01 7.58
CA ALA A 2 -13.18 -16.09 7.60
C ALA A 2 -12.97 -15.66 9.05
N GLU A 3 -11.81 -15.99 9.60
CA GLU A 3 -11.39 -15.51 10.91
C GLU A 3 -11.33 -13.99 10.82
N THR A 4 -12.08 -13.31 11.68
CA THR A 4 -12.11 -11.85 11.71
C THR A 4 -11.14 -11.43 12.81
N TRP A 5 -9.92 -11.09 12.43
CA TRP A 5 -8.93 -10.57 13.37
C TRP A 5 -9.24 -9.11 13.69
N ASP A 6 -9.27 -8.79 14.98
CA ASP A 6 -9.41 -7.42 15.44
C ASP A 6 -8.07 -6.69 15.29
N GLU A 7 -8.11 -5.44 14.81
CA GLU A 7 -6.90 -4.64 14.58
C GLU A 7 -6.09 -4.45 15.87
N GLN A 8 -6.76 -4.28 17.02
CA GLN A 8 -6.07 -4.12 18.31
C GLN A 8 -5.35 -5.40 18.72
N GLN A 9 -5.92 -6.57 18.38
CA GLN A 9 -5.28 -7.86 18.63
C GLN A 9 -4.04 -8.03 17.73
N LEU A 10 -4.14 -7.69 16.44
CA LEU A 10 -2.99 -7.76 15.53
C LEU A 10 -1.85 -6.83 16.00
N ILE A 11 -2.18 -5.61 16.42
CA ILE A 11 -1.19 -4.69 17.00
C ILE A 11 -0.58 -5.28 18.28
N ALA A 12 -1.39 -5.87 19.17
CA ALA A 12 -0.90 -6.52 20.39
C ALA A 12 0.00 -7.72 20.10
N ASP A 13 -0.22 -8.41 18.98
CA ASP A 13 0.60 -9.53 18.51
C ASP A 13 1.87 -9.08 17.77
N GLY A 14 2.09 -7.77 17.63
CA GLY A 14 3.28 -7.17 17.04
C GLY A 14 3.19 -6.86 15.55
N PHE A 15 2.00 -6.91 14.96
CA PHE A 15 1.80 -6.49 13.57
C PHE A 15 1.74 -4.96 13.46
N ALA A 16 2.31 -4.45 12.37
CA ALA A 16 2.23 -3.05 11.97
C ALA A 16 1.24 -2.86 10.82
N HIS A 17 0.60 -1.69 10.74
CA HIS A 17 -0.39 -1.41 9.70
C HIS A 17 0.27 -0.83 8.44
N VAL A 18 0.19 -1.58 7.34
CA VAL A 18 0.59 -1.09 6.01
C VAL A 18 -0.49 -0.13 5.49
N CYS A 19 -0.10 1.13 5.29
CA CYS A 19 -0.98 2.20 4.86
C CYS A 19 -1.09 2.29 3.32
N VAL A 20 -0.01 1.94 2.61
CA VAL A 20 0.11 2.01 1.15
C VAL A 20 1.01 0.87 0.65
N GLU A 21 0.63 0.23 -0.45
CA GLU A 21 1.38 -0.85 -1.11
C GLU A 21 1.85 -0.38 -2.49
N LEU A 22 3.05 0.19 -2.55
CA LEU A 22 3.58 0.76 -3.80
C LEU A 22 4.05 -0.30 -4.80
N ASP A 23 4.49 -1.46 -4.29
CA ASP A 23 4.94 -2.58 -5.13
C ASP A 23 4.58 -3.92 -4.49
N TRP A 24 4.17 -4.88 -5.31
CA TRP A 24 3.64 -6.18 -4.87
C TRP A 24 4.11 -7.32 -5.78
N TYR A 25 4.83 -8.29 -5.20
CA TYR A 25 5.24 -9.54 -5.86
C TYR A 25 5.16 -10.67 -4.84
N ASP A 26 4.12 -11.49 -4.91
CA ASP A 26 3.81 -12.54 -3.91
C ASP A 26 3.81 -12.02 -2.45
N GLY A 27 3.48 -10.73 -2.29
CA GLY A 27 3.51 -9.99 -1.03
C GLY A 27 3.97 -8.53 -1.23
N PRO A 28 3.77 -7.66 -0.23
CA PRO A 28 4.17 -6.26 -0.30
C PRO A 28 5.70 -6.15 -0.36
N ARG A 29 6.22 -5.37 -1.32
CA ARG A 29 7.67 -5.16 -1.50
C ARG A 29 8.10 -3.76 -1.16
N VAL A 30 7.29 -2.77 -1.49
CA VAL A 30 7.57 -1.36 -1.18
C VAL A 30 6.27 -0.71 -0.76
N GLY A 31 6.33 0.20 0.20
CA GLY A 31 5.14 0.90 0.63
C GLY A 31 5.36 1.81 1.82
N LEU A 32 4.26 2.16 2.47
CA LEU A 32 4.24 2.93 3.69
C LEU A 32 3.60 2.11 4.81
N VAL A 33 4.20 2.18 5.99
CA VAL A 33 3.77 1.49 7.20
C VAL A 33 3.73 2.48 8.37
N ASP A 34 2.73 2.34 9.22
CA ASP A 34 2.69 3.00 10.52
C ASP A 34 3.40 2.11 11.55
N ILE A 35 4.48 2.64 12.14
CA ILE A 35 5.21 1.99 13.23
C ILE A 35 5.12 2.94 14.42
N ASP A 36 4.38 2.53 15.45
CA ASP A 36 4.15 3.29 16.69
C ASP A 36 3.66 4.72 16.47
N GLY A 37 2.76 4.92 15.51
CA GLY A 37 2.19 6.23 15.16
C GLY A 37 3.09 7.10 14.28
N VAL A 38 4.20 6.54 13.78
CA VAL A 38 5.13 7.21 12.88
C VAL A 38 5.13 6.53 11.53
N ALA A 39 4.82 7.29 10.49
CA ALA A 39 4.87 6.80 9.13
C ALA A 39 6.32 6.56 8.69
N HIS A 40 6.54 5.37 8.11
CA HIS A 40 7.80 4.97 7.51
C HIS A 40 7.55 4.46 6.10
N TYR A 41 8.49 4.71 5.21
CA TYR A 41 8.64 3.84 4.05
C TYR A 41 9.19 2.50 4.49
N PHE A 42 8.76 1.44 3.82
CA PHE A 42 9.41 0.13 3.89
C PHE A 42 9.84 -0.33 2.50
N GLN A 43 10.89 -1.13 2.46
CA GLN A 43 11.32 -1.87 1.28
C GLN A 43 11.81 -3.25 1.68
N CYS A 44 11.33 -4.27 0.98
CA CYS A 44 11.77 -5.65 1.09
C CYS A 44 13.27 -5.70 0.84
N TYR A 45 14.00 -6.26 1.79
CA TYR A 45 15.45 -6.42 1.72
C TYR A 45 15.84 -7.48 0.69
N ASP A 46 15.03 -8.55 0.58
CA ASP A 46 15.22 -9.58 -0.43
C ASP A 46 14.85 -9.04 -1.82
N VAL A 47 15.82 -9.08 -2.73
CA VAL A 47 15.65 -8.67 -4.13
C VAL A 47 15.19 -9.82 -5.03
N ASP A 48 15.18 -11.06 -4.51
CA ASP A 48 14.64 -12.22 -5.21
C ASP A 48 13.12 -12.23 -5.12
N ILE A 49 12.48 -11.74 -6.18
CA ILE A 49 11.02 -11.68 -6.30
C ILE A 49 10.36 -13.07 -6.32
N THR A 50 11.12 -14.15 -6.46
CA THR A 50 10.59 -15.53 -6.42
C THR A 50 10.46 -16.08 -4.99
N ARG A 51 10.97 -15.35 -3.99
CA ARG A 51 10.90 -15.70 -2.57
C ARG A 51 9.89 -14.81 -1.87
N ALA A 52 9.15 -15.38 -0.92
CA ALA A 52 8.27 -14.60 -0.05
C ALA A 52 9.08 -13.54 0.69
N PRO A 53 8.58 -12.30 0.80
CA PRO A 53 9.28 -11.24 1.52
C PRO A 53 9.29 -11.57 3.03
N ASP A 54 10.42 -11.34 3.69
CA ASP A 54 10.65 -11.72 5.10
C ASP A 54 11.26 -10.56 5.90
N GLU A 55 12.28 -9.90 5.35
CA GLU A 55 12.97 -8.78 5.99
C GLU A 55 12.75 -7.47 5.22
N TYR A 56 12.68 -6.36 5.96
CA TYR A 56 12.43 -5.03 5.40
C TYR A 56 13.36 -3.98 6.01
N CYS A 57 13.84 -3.08 5.16
CA CYS A 57 14.44 -1.82 5.58
C CYS A 57 13.32 -0.79 5.77
N VAL A 58 13.41 0.05 6.81
CA VAL A 58 12.42 1.11 7.10
C VAL A 58 13.08 2.46 7.36
N TRP A 59 12.44 3.55 6.93
CA TRP A 59 12.91 4.91 7.15
C TRP A 59 11.74 5.89 7.31
N PRO A 60 11.85 6.88 8.22
CA PRO A 60 10.76 7.80 8.50
C PRO A 60 10.43 8.65 7.28
N VAL A 61 9.14 8.91 7.08
CA VAL A 61 8.63 9.81 6.03
C VAL A 61 8.01 11.05 6.67
N SER A 62 8.09 12.19 6.00
CA SER A 62 7.39 13.39 6.45
C SER A 62 5.88 13.23 6.26
N GLU A 63 5.09 13.87 7.13
CA GLU A 63 3.62 13.87 7.02
C GLU A 63 3.15 14.34 5.64
N ALA A 64 3.83 15.34 5.06
CA ALA A 64 3.51 15.86 3.73
C ALA A 64 3.70 14.82 2.62
N LEU A 65 4.80 14.05 2.67
CA LEU A 65 5.04 12.97 1.70
C LEU A 65 4.08 11.80 1.93
N PHE A 66 3.85 11.42 3.19
CA PHE A 66 2.87 10.39 3.55
C PHE A 66 1.47 10.71 2.99
N ALA A 67 1.03 11.95 3.12
CA ALA A 67 -0.26 12.40 2.59
C ALA A 67 -0.32 12.29 1.05
N LEU A 68 0.75 12.66 0.34
CA LEU A 68 0.81 12.58 -1.12
C LEU A 68 0.78 11.13 -1.62
N GLU A 69 1.58 10.25 -1.03
CA GLU A 69 1.62 8.83 -1.38
C GLU A 69 0.27 8.15 -1.12
N ARG A 70 -0.34 8.45 0.03
CA ARG A 70 -1.67 7.94 0.38
C ARG A 70 -2.74 8.43 -0.60
N GLN A 71 -2.68 9.71 -1.01
CA GLN A 71 -3.60 10.25 -2.00
C GLN A 71 -3.42 9.55 -3.35
N GLN A 72 -2.18 9.38 -3.83
CA GLN A 72 -1.90 8.68 -5.07
C GLN A 72 -2.42 7.23 -5.02
N TRP A 73 -2.18 6.53 -3.92
CA TRP A 73 -2.67 5.18 -3.71
C TRP A 73 -4.19 5.09 -3.73
N GLN A 74 -4.90 6.02 -3.09
CA GLN A 74 -6.35 6.06 -3.11
C GLN A 74 -6.91 6.24 -4.53
N ILE A 75 -6.27 7.07 -5.36
CA ILE A 75 -6.64 7.24 -6.77
C ILE A 75 -6.46 5.92 -7.53
N PHE A 76 -5.30 5.27 -7.36
CA PHE A 76 -5.04 3.98 -7.99
C PHE A 76 -6.01 2.90 -7.52
N ALA A 77 -6.23 2.74 -6.22
CA ALA A 77 -7.11 1.72 -5.65
C ALA A 77 -8.56 1.88 -6.13
N ARG A 78 -9.08 3.12 -6.17
CA ARG A 78 -10.41 3.43 -6.73
C ARG A 78 -10.49 3.04 -8.21
N TRP A 79 -9.46 3.37 -9.00
CA TRP A 79 -9.40 2.97 -10.40
C TRP A 79 -9.31 1.45 -10.56
N ASN A 80 -8.46 0.77 -9.78
CA ASN A 80 -8.26 -0.67 -9.84
C ASN A 80 -9.55 -1.42 -9.53
N GLN A 81 -10.31 -0.97 -8.54
CA GLN A 81 -11.64 -1.52 -8.24
C GLN A 81 -12.59 -1.42 -9.45
N ARG A 82 -12.57 -0.28 -10.18
CA ARG A 82 -13.38 -0.10 -11.39
C ARG A 82 -12.88 -0.96 -12.55
N TYR A 83 -11.57 -1.12 -12.69
CA TYR A 83 -10.92 -1.97 -13.69
C TYR A 83 -11.29 -3.44 -13.49
N GLU A 84 -11.16 -3.97 -12.27
CA GLU A 84 -11.56 -5.33 -11.89
C GLU A 84 -13.07 -5.55 -12.08
N ALA A 85 -13.89 -4.53 -11.86
CA ALA A 85 -15.32 -4.56 -12.15
C ALA A 85 -15.67 -4.42 -13.65
N GLY A 86 -14.67 -4.24 -14.53
CA GLY A 86 -14.84 -4.05 -15.98
C GLY A 86 -15.45 -2.70 -16.39
N SER A 87 -15.55 -1.74 -15.47
CA SER A 87 -16.14 -0.41 -15.68
C SER A 87 -15.12 0.68 -16.01
N ALA A 88 -13.82 0.37 -15.90
CA ALA A 88 -12.72 1.20 -16.38
C ALA A 88 -11.80 0.40 -17.32
N GLY A 89 -11.32 1.04 -18.38
CA GLY A 89 -10.35 0.44 -19.30
C GLY A 89 -8.92 0.88 -18.99
N ILE A 90 -7.93 0.12 -19.45
CA ILE A 90 -6.49 0.43 -19.25
C ILE A 90 -6.10 1.85 -19.71
N GLN A 91 -6.80 2.41 -20.69
CA GLN A 91 -6.54 3.78 -21.17
C GLN A 91 -6.80 4.85 -20.10
N SER A 92 -7.66 4.55 -19.12
CA SER A 92 -7.96 5.44 -17.98
C SER A 92 -7.04 5.24 -16.77
N HIS A 93 -5.99 4.42 -16.90
CA HIS A 93 -5.05 4.16 -15.82
C HIS A 93 -4.43 5.48 -15.29
N PRO A 94 -4.41 5.74 -13.97
CA PRO A 94 -3.95 7.02 -13.40
C PRO A 94 -2.50 7.40 -13.79
N GLY A 95 -1.65 6.40 -14.04
CA GLY A 95 -0.29 6.58 -14.54
C GLY A 95 -0.18 7.23 -15.93
N HIS A 96 -1.27 7.32 -16.71
CA HIS A 96 -1.28 8.05 -17.99
C HIS A 96 -1.47 9.57 -17.82
N GLY A 97 -1.63 10.05 -16.58
CA GLY A 97 -1.93 11.45 -16.29
C GLY A 97 -3.41 11.80 -16.43
N GLY A 98 -3.81 12.96 -15.90
CA GLY A 98 -5.20 13.41 -15.85
C GLY A 98 -5.53 14.10 -14.54
N ILE A 99 -6.78 14.53 -14.39
CA ILE A 99 -7.32 15.07 -13.13
C ILE A 99 -8.25 14.00 -12.57
N ASP A 100 -7.98 13.53 -11.35
CA ASP A 100 -8.97 12.78 -10.59
C ASP A 100 -10.06 13.74 -10.13
N ALA A 101 -11.24 13.64 -10.73
CA ALA A 101 -12.42 14.37 -10.27
C ALA A 101 -12.96 13.63 -9.05
N GLY A 102 -12.30 13.82 -7.90
CA GLY A 102 -12.66 13.14 -6.66
C GLY A 102 -14.15 13.29 -6.37
N GLU A 103 -14.86 12.17 -6.31
CA GLU A 103 -16.18 12.04 -5.68
C GLU A 103 -16.04 11.79 -4.18
#